data_AF-A0A2D7TSD5-F1
#
_entry.id   AF-A0A2D7TSD5-F1
#
_cell.length_a   1.000
_cell.length_b   1.000
_cell.length_c   1.000
_cell.angle_alpha   90.00
_cell.angle_beta   90.00
_cell.angle_gamma   90.00
#
_symmetry.space_group_name_H-M   'P 1'
#
loop_
_entity.id
_entity.type
_entity.pdbx_description
1 polymer ?
#
loop_
_entity_poly.entity_id
_entity_poly.type
_entity_poly.pdbx_seq_one_letter_code
_entity_poly.pdbx_strand_id
1 'polypeptide(L)'
;MSTKPTLPVEALSLNIDSYVACSKCAEEVAHIEPKISLQDYAAVDIGFTQWGLQVWCRRHQTNIVHIDFNGQQLPADFRRLEKN
;
A
#
# COMPACT_ATOMS: atom_id res chain seq x y z
N MET A 1 9.91 -7.46 28.80
CA MET A 1 9.38 -6.24 28.17
C MET A 1 7.94 -6.53 27.78
N SER A 2 7.00 -5.72 28.25
CA SER A 2 5.56 -5.99 28.15
C SER A 2 5.12 -6.02 26.68
N THR A 3 4.74 -7.21 26.20
CA THR A 3 4.26 -7.49 24.84
C THR A 3 2.81 -7.01 24.70
N LYS A 4 2.58 -5.70 24.69
CA LYS A 4 1.27 -5.18 24.30
C LYS A 4 1.10 -5.35 22.78
N PRO A 5 -0.02 -5.90 22.29
CA PRO A 5 -0.31 -5.93 20.86
C PRO A 5 -0.33 -4.49 20.34
N THR A 6 0.40 -4.23 19.25
CA THR A 6 0.49 -2.90 18.65
C THR A 6 -0.81 -2.46 17.98
N LEU A 7 -1.62 -3.42 17.49
CA LEU A 7 -2.92 -3.18 16.87
C LEU A 7 -3.95 -4.28 17.23
N PRO A 8 -5.26 -3.95 17.27
CA PRO A 8 -6.33 -4.93 17.43
C PRO A 8 -6.43 -5.86 16.20
N VAL A 9 -6.98 -7.07 16.36
CA VAL A 9 -7.04 -8.09 15.28
C VAL A 9 -7.86 -7.58 14.09
N GLU A 10 -8.89 -6.80 14.36
CA GLU A 10 -9.75 -6.17 13.36
C GLU A 10 -8.95 -5.23 12.44
N ALA A 11 -7.95 -4.53 12.98
CA ALA A 11 -7.07 -3.65 12.20
C ALA A 11 -6.07 -4.42 11.32
N LEU A 12 -5.91 -5.73 11.54
CA LEU A 12 -5.09 -6.62 10.70
C LEU A 12 -5.91 -7.37 9.65
N SER A 13 -7.23 -7.15 9.61
CA SER A 13 -8.11 -7.60 8.52
C SER A 13 -8.21 -6.54 7.42
N LEU A 14 -8.80 -6.88 6.28
CA LEU A 14 -9.07 -5.90 5.21
C LEU A 14 -10.05 -4.82 5.72
N ASN A 15 -9.52 -3.65 6.08
CA ASN A 15 -10.27 -2.50 6.58
C ASN A 15 -9.74 -1.18 5.98
N ILE A 16 -9.60 -1.13 4.65
CA ILE A 16 -9.04 0.00 3.90
C ILE A 16 -10.15 0.99 3.52
N ASP A 17 -10.04 2.24 3.97
CA ASP A 17 -10.98 3.32 3.60
C ASP A 17 -10.64 3.97 2.25
N SER A 18 -9.36 4.00 1.88
CA SER A 18 -8.89 4.62 0.65
C SER A 18 -7.61 3.97 0.16
N TYR A 19 -7.57 3.68 -1.13
CA TYR A 19 -6.44 3.03 -1.76
C TYR A 19 -5.42 4.06 -2.26
N VAL A 20 -4.14 3.74 -2.10
CA VAL A 20 -3.04 4.45 -2.76
C VAL A 20 -2.89 3.86 -4.17
N ALA A 21 -3.08 4.68 -5.20
CA ALA A 21 -3.08 4.24 -6.58
C ALA A 21 -2.32 5.20 -7.50
N CYS A 22 -1.79 4.69 -8.61
CA CYS A 22 -1.19 5.53 -9.65
C CYS A 22 -2.30 6.22 -10.44
N SER A 23 -2.32 7.55 -10.43
CA SER A 23 -3.31 8.34 -11.16
C SER A 23 -3.28 8.09 -12.67
N LYS A 24 -2.09 7.87 -13.25
CA LYS A 24 -1.94 7.53 -14.67
C LYS A 24 -2.53 6.16 -15.00
N CYS A 25 -2.28 5.14 -14.15
CA CYS A 25 -2.95 3.84 -14.32
C CYS A 25 -4.48 3.98 -14.22
N ALA A 26 -4.98 4.78 -13.26
CA ALA A 26 -6.41 4.98 -13.07
C ALA A 26 -7.06 5.64 -14.31
N GLU A 27 -6.41 6.67 -14.86
CA GLU A 27 -6.84 7.35 -16.09
C GLU A 27 -6.87 6.38 -17.28
N GLU A 28 -5.80 5.60 -17.50
CA GLU A 28 -5.76 4.61 -18.59
C GLU A 28 -6.86 3.54 -18.44
N VAL A 29 -7.02 2.99 -17.24
CA VAL A 29 -8.03 1.96 -16.95
C VAL A 29 -9.45 2.48 -17.17
N ALA A 30 -9.72 3.76 -16.93
CA ALA A 30 -11.02 4.35 -17.20
C ALA A 30 -11.43 4.24 -18.67
N HIS A 31 -10.46 4.20 -19.60
CA HIS A 31 -10.67 4.18 -21.04
C HIS A 31 -10.55 2.78 -21.68
N ILE A 32 -10.11 1.75 -20.94
CA ILE A 32 -9.96 0.39 -21.47
C ILE A 32 -11.31 -0.33 -21.51
N GLU A 33 -11.57 -1.05 -22.61
CA GLU A 33 -12.71 -1.96 -22.76
C GLU A 33 -12.24 -3.37 -23.19
N PRO A 34 -12.79 -4.45 -22.61
CA PRO A 34 -13.76 -4.46 -21.50
C PRO A 34 -13.13 -3.89 -20.22
N LYS A 35 -13.97 -3.37 -19.29
CA LYS A 35 -13.48 -2.86 -18.00
C LYS A 35 -12.62 -3.89 -17.28
N ILE A 36 -11.46 -3.42 -16.79
CA ILE A 36 -10.51 -4.22 -16.02
C ILE A 36 -10.28 -3.61 -14.63
N SER A 37 -9.82 -4.42 -13.70
CA SER A 37 -9.44 -3.97 -12.36
C SER A 37 -8.18 -3.11 -12.41
N LEU A 38 -8.20 -1.96 -11.74
CA LEU A 38 -6.99 -1.15 -11.54
C LEU A 38 -5.92 -1.92 -10.76
N GLN A 39 -6.34 -2.77 -9.81
CA GLN A 39 -5.43 -3.59 -9.01
C GLN A 39 -4.67 -4.60 -9.88
N ASP A 40 -5.34 -5.17 -10.88
CA ASP A 40 -4.71 -6.13 -11.80
C ASP A 40 -3.87 -5.42 -12.87
N TYR A 41 -4.29 -4.22 -13.28
CA TYR A 41 -3.58 -3.42 -14.28
C TYR A 41 -2.31 -2.78 -13.75
N ALA A 42 -2.35 -2.21 -12.54
CA ALA A 42 -1.22 -1.47 -11.98
C ALA A 42 -0.11 -2.40 -11.49
N ALA A 43 1.12 -2.15 -11.92
CA ALA A 43 2.30 -2.80 -11.34
C ALA A 43 2.94 -1.86 -10.32
N VAL A 44 2.72 -2.12 -9.04
CA VAL A 44 3.17 -1.27 -7.93
C VAL A 44 4.21 -2.01 -7.09
N ASP A 45 5.29 -1.33 -6.75
CA ASP A 45 6.25 -1.76 -5.73
C ASP A 45 6.01 -0.96 -4.45
N ILE A 46 6.13 -1.63 -3.31
CA ILE A 46 5.97 -1.03 -1.98
C ILE A 46 7.16 -1.47 -1.15
N GLY A 47 7.86 -0.52 -0.53
CA GLY A 47 9.06 -0.82 0.25
C GLY A 47 9.44 0.25 1.25
N PHE A 48 10.14 -0.16 2.31
CA PHE A 48 10.75 0.77 3.26
C PHE A 48 12.05 1.35 2.67
N THR A 49 12.26 2.64 2.91
CA THR A 49 13.46 3.39 2.54
C THR A 49 14.07 4.00 3.80
N GLN A 50 15.22 4.68 3.67
CA GLN A 50 15.82 5.42 4.80
C GLN A 50 14.93 6.54 5.35
N TRP A 51 13.92 6.98 4.58
CA TRP A 51 13.01 8.07 4.95
C TRP A 51 11.67 7.54 5.50
N GLY A 52 11.19 6.39 5.01
CA GLY A 52 9.91 5.83 5.44
C GLY A 52 9.38 4.78 4.49
N LEU A 53 8.15 4.92 3.98
CA LEU A 53 7.54 3.97 3.05
C LEU A 53 7.37 4.62 1.67
N GLN A 54 7.88 3.95 0.64
CA GLN A 54 7.69 4.37 -0.74
C GLN A 54 6.74 3.43 -1.48
N VAL A 55 5.87 4.03 -2.29
CA VAL A 55 5.00 3.36 -3.24
C VAL A 55 5.34 3.87 -4.64
N TRP A 56 5.73 2.96 -5.52
CA TRP A 56 6.23 3.26 -6.86
C TRP A 56 5.44 2.54 -7.93
N CYS A 57 5.07 3.23 -9.01
CA CYS A 57 4.46 2.62 -10.17
C CYS A 57 5.55 2.17 -11.15
N ARG A 58 5.71 0.86 -11.35
CA ARG A 58 6.65 0.30 -12.34
C ARG A 58 6.22 0.58 -13.78
N ARG A 59 4.91 0.56 -14.08
CA ARG A 59 4.40 0.80 -15.44
C ARG A 59 4.76 2.19 -15.97
N HIS A 60 4.53 3.21 -15.15
CA HIS A 60 4.78 4.61 -15.52
C HIS A 60 6.12 5.14 -15.03
N GLN A 61 6.92 4.30 -14.37
CA GLN A 61 8.20 4.67 -13.76
C GLN A 61 8.11 5.98 -12.97
N THR A 62 7.12 6.05 -12.08
CA THR A 62 6.83 7.26 -11.32
C THR A 62 6.54 6.96 -9.86
N ASN A 63 6.91 7.91 -9.00
CA ASN A 63 6.52 7.90 -7.60
C ASN A 63 5.01 8.07 -7.50
N ILE A 64 4.35 7.21 -6.73
CA ILE A 64 2.94 7.38 -6.37
C ILE A 64 2.87 8.21 -5.09
N VAL A 65 3.54 7.74 -4.04
CA VAL A 65 3.70 8.47 -2.78
C VAL A 65 4.98 8.01 -2.08
N HIS A 66 5.64 8.95 -1.40
CA HIS A 66 6.67 8.64 -0.44
C HIS A 66 6.23 9.21 0.90
N ILE A 67 5.94 8.34 1.87
CA ILE A 67 5.56 8.73 3.22
C ILE A 67 6.86 8.84 4.02
N ASP A 68 7.24 10.05 4.37
CA ASP A 68 8.38 10.33 5.24
C ASP A 68 7.97 10.15 6.71
N PHE A 69 8.72 9.33 7.45
CA PHE A 69 8.50 9.11 8.87
C PHE A 69 9.30 10.10 9.73
N ASN A 70 10.03 11.03 9.12
CA ASN A 70 10.83 12.05 9.79
C ASN A 70 11.80 11.45 10.82
N GLY A 71 12.47 10.37 10.43
CA GLY A 71 13.38 9.60 11.29
C GLY A 71 12.71 8.80 12.42
N GLN A 72 11.38 8.77 12.49
CA GLN A 72 10.66 7.98 13.49
C GLN A 72 10.50 6.53 13.04
N GLN A 73 10.61 5.60 14.00
CA GLN A 73 10.19 4.22 13.80
C GLN A 73 8.71 4.10 14.18
N LEU A 74 7.85 4.01 13.18
CA LEU A 74 6.41 3.84 13.42
C LEU A 74 6.11 2.42 13.94
N PRO A 75 5.13 2.27 14.85
CA PRO A 75 4.65 0.95 15.24
C PRO A 75 4.15 0.17 14.03
N ALA A 76 4.66 -1.03 13.82
CA ALA A 76 4.25 -1.92 12.74
C ALA A 76 3.91 -3.30 13.32
N ASP A 77 2.90 -3.95 12.75
CA ASP A 77 2.49 -5.31 13.11
C ASP A 77 2.59 -6.20 11.87
N PHE A 78 3.50 -7.17 11.94
CA PHE A 78 3.81 -8.09 10.83
C PHE A 78 3.15 -9.47 11.02
N ARG A 79 2.21 -9.61 11.96
CA ARG A 79 1.45 -10.86 12.12
C ARG A 79 0.70 -11.14 10.83
N ARG A 80 0.91 -12.33 10.27
CA ARG A 80 0.16 -12.84 9.13
C ARG A 80 -1.08 -13.57 9.64
N LEU A 81 -2.25 -12.96 9.46
CA LEU A 81 -3.53 -13.61 9.78
C LEU A 81 -4.03 -14.35 8.53
N GLU A 82 -4.16 -15.66 8.64
CA GLU A 82 -4.79 -16.50 7.62
C GLU A 82 -6.21 -16.82 8.06
N LYS A 83 -7.18 -16.65 7.17
CA LYS A 83 -8.52 -17.21 7.37
C LYS A 83 -8.46 -18.66 6.89
N ASN A 84 -8.64 -19.60 7.83
CA ASN A 84 -8.85 -21.01 7.51
C ASN A 84 -10.13 -21.21 6.69
#